data_AF-A0A7W8PF75-F1
#
_entry.id   AF-A0A7W8PF75-F1
#
_cell.length_a   1.000
_cell.length_b   1.000
_cell.length_c   1.000
_cell.angle_alpha   90.00
_cell.angle_beta   90.00
_cell.angle_gamma   90.00
#
_symmetry.space_group_name_H-M   'P 1'
#
loop_
_entity.id
_entity.type
_entity.pdbx_description
1 polymer ?
#
loop_
_entity_poly.entity_id
_entity_poly.type
_entity_poly.pdbx_seq_one_letter_code
_entity_poly.pdbx_strand_id
1 'polypeptide(L)'
;METTLFRYIDLPIGDRAAFELVCARHGFAPAHFDISASVAPGEPAHERVVTVRRGSWSQSYYDRHGQWVRQFEADLTCRFFK
;
A
#
# COMPACT_ATOMS: atom_id res chain seq x y z
N MET A 1 8.08 -5.90 21.60
CA MET A 1 8.63 -5.11 20.47
C MET A 1 7.45 -4.38 19.85
N GLU A 2 7.38 -3.06 20.02
CA GLU A 2 6.28 -2.24 19.45
C GLU A 2 6.58 -1.95 17.99
N THR A 3 5.79 -2.54 17.09
CA THR A 3 5.76 -2.16 15.68
C THR A 3 4.93 -0.90 15.54
N THR A 4 5.52 0.15 14.98
CA THR A 4 4.79 1.40 14.73
C THR A 4 3.86 1.18 13.56
N LEU A 5 2.55 1.24 13.82
CA LEU A 5 1.52 1.06 12.82
C LEU A 5 1.01 2.42 12.34
N PHE A 6 1.30 2.72 11.08
CA PHE A 6 0.85 3.92 10.39
C PHE A 6 -0.40 3.61 9.57
N ARG A 7 -1.35 4.54 9.55
CA ARG A 7 -2.56 4.43 8.72
C ARG A 7 -2.29 5.01 7.33
N TYR A 8 -3.15 4.68 6.37
CA TYR A 8 -3.17 5.30 5.04
C TYR A 8 -2.93 6.83 5.06
N ILE A 9 -3.56 7.54 5.99
CA ILE A 9 -3.47 9.01 6.09
C ILE A 9 -2.09 9.53 6.50
N ASP A 10 -1.29 8.68 7.14
CA ASP A 10 0.04 8.98 7.67
C ASP A 10 1.14 8.70 6.61
N LEU A 11 0.78 7.98 5.54
CA LEU A 11 1.66 7.80 4.40
C LEU A 11 1.96 9.15 3.72
N PRO A 12 3.17 9.31 3.18
CA PRO A 12 3.53 10.52 2.45
C PRO A 12 2.56 10.74 1.29
N ILE A 13 2.28 12.02 1.01
CA ILE A 13 1.29 12.43 0.01
C ILE A 13 1.59 11.81 -1.36
N GLY A 14 2.88 11.65 -1.72
CA GLY A 14 3.29 11.01 -2.97
C GLY A 14 2.80 9.56 -3.10
N ASP A 15 2.90 8.78 -2.02
CA ASP A 15 2.41 7.40 -1.99
C ASP A 15 0.90 7.31 -2.07
N ARG A 16 0.22 8.19 -1.31
CA ARG A 16 -1.25 8.27 -1.31
C ARG A 16 -1.77 8.62 -2.70
N ALA A 17 -1.21 9.66 -3.32
CA ALA A 17 -1.61 10.11 -4.65
C ALA A 17 -1.35 9.05 -5.72
N ALA A 18 -0.21 8.36 -5.64
CA ALA A 18 0.10 7.26 -6.57
C ALA A 18 -0.89 6.10 -6.42
N PHE A 19 -1.20 5.70 -5.19
CA PHE A 19 -2.20 4.67 -4.90
C PHE A 19 -3.59 5.06 -5.41
N GLU A 20 -4.04 6.28 -5.11
CA GLU A 20 -5.34 6.81 -5.58
C GLU A 20 -5.42 6.83 -7.11
N LEU A 21 -4.33 7.19 -7.78
CA LEU A 21 -4.23 7.19 -9.24
C LEU A 21 -4.35 5.78 -9.83
N VAL A 22 -3.69 4.79 -9.23
CA VAL A 22 -3.80 3.37 -9.65
C VAL A 22 -5.24 2.89 -9.47
N CYS A 23 -5.85 3.15 -8.33
CA CYS A 23 -7.25 2.82 -8.09
C CYS A 23 -8.15 3.45 -9.16
N ALA A 24 -8.01 4.76 -9.42
CA ALA A 24 -8.79 5.46 -10.44
C ALA A 24 -8.58 4.89 -11.85
N ARG A 25 -7.35 4.54 -12.22
CA ARG A 25 -7.01 3.93 -13.51
C ARG A 25 -7.69 2.59 -13.74
N HIS A 26 -7.86 1.80 -12.68
CA HIS A 26 -8.55 0.51 -12.73
C HIS A 26 -10.05 0.61 -12.41
N GLY A 27 -10.60 1.81 -12.16
CA GLY A 27 -12.01 2.00 -11.81
C GLY A 27 -12.38 1.57 -10.39
N PHE A 28 -11.41 1.47 -9.49
CA PHE A 28 -11.64 1.21 -8.07
C PHE A 28 -11.60 2.50 -7.24
N ALA A 29 -12.37 2.53 -6.15
CA ALA A 29 -12.26 3.59 -5.16
C ALA A 29 -11.20 3.23 -4.10
N PRO A 30 -10.34 4.17 -3.68
CA PRO A 30 -9.37 3.94 -2.61
C PRO A 30 -10.02 3.51 -1.30
N ALA A 31 -11.26 3.95 -1.04
CA ALA A 31 -12.06 3.56 0.13
C ALA A 31 -12.42 2.07 0.20
N HIS A 32 -12.27 1.30 -0.90
CA HIS A 32 -12.45 -0.14 -0.88
C HIS A 32 -11.25 -0.90 -0.30
N PHE A 33 -10.14 -0.22 -0.10
CA PHE A 33 -8.91 -0.81 0.40
C PHE A 33 -8.60 -0.26 1.79
N ASP A 34 -8.30 -1.17 2.71
CA ASP A 34 -7.72 -0.85 4.01
C ASP A 34 -6.20 -0.92 3.88
N ILE A 35 -5.52 0.20 4.12
CA ILE A 35 -4.06 0.29 4.02
C ILE A 35 -3.49 0.60 5.40
N SER A 36 -2.61 -0.28 5.83
CA SER A 36 -1.84 -0.15 7.07
C SER A 36 -0.37 -0.30 6.75
N ALA A 37 0.48 0.59 7.22
CA ALA A 37 1.92 0.49 7.10
C ALA A 37 2.55 0.18 8.45
N SER A 38 3.58 -0.66 8.46
CA SER A 38 4.26 -1.12 9.68
C SER A 38 5.75 -0.88 9.52
N VAL A 39 6.36 -0.20 10.48
CA VAL A 39 7.83 -0.06 10.56
C VAL A 39 8.35 -0.96 11.67
N ALA A 40 9.38 -1.74 11.35
CA ALA A 40 10.11 -2.51 12.35
C ALA A 40 11.04 -1.57 13.15
N PRO A 41 11.10 -1.70 14.48
CA PRO A 41 11.99 -0.89 15.29
C PRO A 41 13.45 -1.19 14.95
N GLY A 42 14.21 -0.15 14.57
CA GLY A 42 15.62 -0.26 14.19
C GLY A 42 15.88 -0.12 12.69
N GLU A 43 14.84 -0.26 11.86
CA GLU A 43 14.94 -0.06 10.42
C GLU A 43 14.76 1.43 10.06
N PRO A 44 15.43 1.92 9.00
CA PRO A 44 15.20 3.28 8.53
C PRO A 44 13.72 3.45 8.13
N ALA A 45 13.16 4.64 8.36
CA ALA A 45 11.77 4.96 8.01
C ALA A 45 11.41 4.74 6.52
N HIS A 46 12.43 4.53 5.68
CA HIS A 46 12.33 4.20 4.26
C HIS A 46 12.11 2.70 3.98
N GLU A 47 12.17 1.83 4.99
CA GLU A 47 11.94 0.38 4.90
C GLU A 47 10.73 0.02 5.77
N ARG A 48 9.54 0.27 5.21
CA ARG A 48 8.26 -0.02 5.87
C ARG A 48 7.50 -1.10 5.11
N VAL A 49 6.66 -1.84 5.79
CA VAL A 49 5.80 -2.85 5.17
C VAL A 49 4.40 -2.29 5.05
N VAL A 50 3.91 -2.11 3.83
CA VAL A 50 2.54 -1.67 3.56
C VAL A 50 1.67 -2.89 3.29
N THR A 51 0.69 -3.11 4.15
CA THR A 51 -0.34 -4.11 3.99
C THR A 51 -1.59 -3.47 3.41
N VAL A 52 -2.02 -3.96 2.26
CA VAL A 52 -3.25 -3.58 1.58
C VAL A 52 -4.25 -4.72 1.72
N ARG A 53 -5.47 -4.40 2.16
CA ARG A 53 -6.56 -5.38 2.30
C ARG A 53 -7.79 -4.90 1.55
N ARG A 54 -8.49 -5.83 0.90
CA ARG A 54 -9.78 -5.59 0.24
C ARG A 54 -10.65 -6.83 0.37
N GLY A 55 -11.65 -6.76 1.26
CA GLY A 55 -12.51 -7.91 1.56
C GLY A 55 -11.69 -9.12 2.00
N SER A 56 -11.76 -10.22 1.24
CA SER A 56 -11.03 -11.47 1.49
C SER A 56 -9.57 -11.45 1.04
N TRP A 57 -9.13 -10.41 0.32
CA TRP A 57 -7.76 -10.28 -0.16
C TRP A 57 -6.93 -9.44 0.80
N SER A 58 -5.74 -9.90 1.12
CA SER A 58 -4.75 -9.14 1.88
C SER A 58 -3.37 -9.41 1.30
N GLN A 59 -2.61 -8.36 1.03
CA GLN A 59 -1.26 -8.46 0.49
C GLN A 59 -0.36 -7.46 1.19
N SER A 60 0.81 -7.94 1.61
CA SER A 60 1.85 -7.11 2.21
C SER A 60 2.95 -6.86 1.19
N TYR A 61 3.41 -5.61 1.14
CA TYR A 61 4.44 -5.13 0.23
C TYR A 61 5.51 -4.41 1.03
N TYR A 62 6.77 -4.58 0.65
CA TYR A 62 7.84 -3.75 1.17
C TYR A 62 7.83 -2.43 0.42
N ASP A 63 7.61 -1.35 1.16
CA ASP A 63 7.82 -0.02 0.67
C ASP A 63 9.26 0.42 0.90
N ARG A 64 9.92 0.69 -0.23
CA ARG A 64 11.24 1.29 -0.31
C ARG A 64 11.14 2.47 -1.27
N HIS A 65 10.85 3.67 -0.76
CA HIS A 65 10.62 4.89 -1.57
C HIS A 65 9.40 4.86 -2.52
N GLY A 66 8.24 4.41 -2.06
CA GLY A 66 6.99 4.36 -2.82
C GLY A 66 6.90 3.20 -3.82
N GLN A 67 7.79 2.21 -3.72
CA GLN A 67 7.81 1.06 -4.64
C GLN A 67 6.64 0.10 -4.45
N TRP A 68 6.01 0.08 -3.27
CA TRP A 68 4.88 -0.81 -3.02
C TRP A 68 3.68 -0.52 -3.93
N VAL A 69 3.43 0.74 -4.30
CA VAL A 69 2.33 1.12 -5.20
C VAL A 69 2.48 0.48 -6.58
N ARG A 70 3.72 0.40 -7.10
CA ARG A 70 3.99 -0.27 -8.37
C ARG A 70 3.73 -1.78 -8.29
N GLN A 71 4.10 -2.40 -7.18
CA GLN A 71 3.82 -3.82 -6.94
C GLN A 71 2.31 -4.08 -6.80
N PHE A 72 1.61 -3.16 -6.14
CA PHE A 72 0.16 -3.18 -6.02
C PHE A 72 -0.54 -3.05 -7.40
N GLU A 73 -0.15 -2.09 -8.23
CA GLU A 73 -0.68 -1.91 -9.59
C GLU A 73 -0.47 -3.18 -10.45
N ALA A 74 0.72 -3.80 -10.34
CA ALA A 74 1.04 -5.03 -11.04
C ALA A 74 0.14 -6.21 -10.58
N ASP A 75 -0.06 -6.39 -9.26
CA ASP A 75 -0.95 -7.44 -8.75
C ASP A 75 -2.41 -7.18 -9.16
N LEU A 76 -2.86 -5.93 -9.09
CA LEU A 76 -4.20 -5.54 -9.56
C LEU A 76 -4.40 -5.87 -11.04
N THR A 77 -3.45 -5.49 -11.88
CA THR A 77 -3.51 -5.75 -13.32
C THR A 77 -3.52 -7.26 -13.58
N CYS A 78 -2.62 -8.01 -12.95
CA CYS A 78 -2.51 -9.45 -13.17
C CYS A 78 -3.73 -10.25 -12.65
N ARG A 79 -4.39 -9.76 -11.59
CA ARG A 79 -5.48 -10.47 -10.90
C ARG A 79 -6.86 -10.08 -11.42
N PHE A 80 -7.07 -8.83 -11.84
CA PHE A 80 -8.38 -8.32 -12.28
C PHE A 80 -8.54 -8.16 -13.79
N PHE A 81 -7.47 -8.10 -14.58
CA PHE A 81 -7.52 -7.91 -16.04
C PHE A 81 -7.06 -9.18 -16.79
N LYS A 82 -7.67 -10.33 -16.52
CA LYS A 82 -7.46 -11.56 -17.30
C LYS A 82 -8.60 -11.80 -18.29
#